data_AF-A0A0S4LT50-F1
#
_entry.id   AF-A0A0S4LT50-F1
#
_cell.length_a   1.000
_cell.length_b   1.000
_cell.length_c   1.000
_cell.angle_alpha   90.00
_cell.angle_beta   90.00
_cell.angle_gamma   90.00
#
_symmetry.space_group_name_H-M   'P 1'
#
loop_
_entity.id
_entity.type
_entity.pdbx_description
1 polymer ?
#
loop_
_entity_poly.entity_id
_entity_poly.type
_entity_poly.pdbx_seq_one_letter_code
_entity_poly.pdbx_strand_id
1 'polypeptide(L)'
;MQTLDIHRPEMPNLQFVLFVAALCTSHLTAINIPYPLRATIFNRCWTLIHESPPPGRPEERVLDLRPWTELTVEAMVETIRVALMEAGIQILAWEHAPSEPTHTSTPAAKPLIERIAQLYPQRPEGTDSGPVADPLPR
;
A
#
# COMPACT_ATOMS: atom_id res chain seq x y z
N MET A 1 -11.17 0.75 4.95
CA MET A 1 -10.57 1.89 4.23
C MET A 1 -9.26 2.30 4.85
N GLN A 2 -8.19 2.28 4.06
CA GLN A 2 -6.88 2.80 4.46
C GLN A 2 -6.60 4.10 3.69
N THR A 3 -5.92 5.04 4.34
CA THR A 3 -5.63 6.35 3.76
C THR A 3 -4.20 6.79 4.00
N LEU A 4 -3.65 7.60 3.10
CA LEU A 4 -2.33 8.21 3.23
C LEU A 4 -2.36 9.66 2.74
N ASP A 5 -1.98 10.60 3.58
CA ASP A 5 -1.73 11.99 3.18
C ASP A 5 -0.39 12.05 2.43
N ILE A 6 -0.41 12.46 1.16
CA ILE A 6 0.80 12.47 0.34
C ILE A 6 1.79 13.53 0.80
N HIS A 7 1.34 14.56 1.52
CA HIS A 7 2.20 15.62 2.03
C HIS A 7 2.86 15.24 3.35
N ARG A 8 2.11 14.54 4.21
CA ARG A 8 2.55 14.08 5.53
C ARG A 8 2.32 12.58 5.68
N PRO A 9 3.12 11.75 4.98
CA PRO A 9 2.90 10.31 4.96
C PRO A 9 3.38 9.61 6.24
N GLU A 10 4.01 10.32 7.19
CA GLU A 10 4.55 9.78 8.44
C GLU A 10 5.45 8.54 8.24
N MET A 11 6.15 8.49 7.10
CA MET A 11 7.08 7.41 6.75
C MET A 11 8.29 7.94 5.95
N PRO A 12 9.42 7.22 5.95
CA PRO A 12 10.59 7.61 5.16
C PRO A 12 10.31 7.66 3.66
N ASN A 13 11.04 8.52 2.94
CA ASN A 13 10.89 8.70 1.49
C ASN A 13 11.01 7.38 0.70
N LEU A 14 11.96 6.52 1.07
CA LEU A 14 12.11 5.21 0.44
C LEU A 14 10.84 4.36 0.58
N GLN A 15 10.28 4.31 1.79
CA GLN A 15 9.05 3.56 2.07
C GLN A 15 7.87 4.16 1.31
N PHE A 16 7.75 5.48 1.26
CA PHE A 16 6.70 6.18 0.50
C PHE A 16 6.75 5.82 -0.99
N VAL A 17 7.93 5.92 -1.62
CA VAL A 17 8.09 5.62 -3.05
C VAL A 17 7.72 4.16 -3.34
N LEU A 18 8.26 3.22 -2.58
CA LEU A 18 7.99 1.79 -2.78
C LEU A 18 6.51 1.46 -2.56
N PHE A 19 5.89 2.08 -1.55
CA PHE A 19 4.48 1.89 -1.24
C PHE A 19 3.58 2.39 -2.37
N VAL A 20 3.78 3.63 -2.85
CA VAL A 20 2.98 4.18 -3.94
C VAL A 20 3.23 3.43 -5.25
N ALA A 21 4.48 3.05 -5.53
CA ALA A 21 4.81 2.23 -6.70
C ALA A 21 4.09 0.87 -6.67
N ALA A 22 4.06 0.21 -5.51
CA ALA A 22 3.33 -1.04 -5.32
C ALA A 22 1.81 -0.86 -5.52
N LEU A 23 1.22 0.23 -5.03
CA LEU A 23 -0.18 0.55 -5.31
C LEU A 23 -0.43 0.74 -6.81
N CYS A 24 0.51 1.38 -7.51
CA CYS A 24 0.43 1.62 -8.95
C CYS A 24 0.49 0.33 -9.79
N THR A 25 1.20 -0.69 -9.31
CA THR A 25 1.33 -1.99 -10.00
C THR A 25 0.36 -3.05 -9.46
N SER A 26 -0.32 -2.76 -8.35
CA SER A 26 -1.32 -3.65 -7.77
C SER A 26 -2.56 -3.84 -8.66
N HIS A 27 -3.21 -4.98 -8.50
CA HIS A 27 -4.53 -5.26 -9.08
C HIS A 27 -5.69 -4.70 -8.25
N LEU A 28 -5.42 -3.78 -7.30
CA LEU A 28 -6.49 -3.17 -6.50
C LEU A 28 -7.46 -2.42 -7.42
N THR A 29 -8.75 -2.75 -7.28
CA THR A 29 -9.86 -2.09 -7.97
C THR A 29 -10.41 -0.94 -7.14
N ALA A 30 -10.41 -1.08 -5.81
CA ALA A 30 -10.83 -0.07 -4.86
C ALA A 30 -9.63 0.80 -4.43
N ILE A 31 -9.15 1.65 -5.35
CA ILE A 31 -8.13 2.67 -5.11
C ILE A 31 -8.52 3.96 -5.85
N ASN A 32 -8.31 5.11 -5.22
CA ASN A 32 -8.65 6.42 -5.82
C ASN A 32 -7.62 6.93 -6.83
N ILE A 33 -6.73 6.06 -7.32
CA ILE A 33 -5.76 6.38 -8.39
C ILE A 33 -6.22 5.66 -9.68
N PRO A 34 -6.69 6.38 -10.70
CA PRO A 34 -7.08 5.78 -11.98
C PRO A 34 -5.94 4.99 -12.61
N TYR A 35 -6.25 3.89 -13.30
CA TYR A 35 -5.22 3.05 -13.95
C TYR A 35 -4.25 3.81 -14.87
N PRO A 36 -4.69 4.76 -15.73
CA PRO A 36 -3.76 5.54 -16.56
C PRO A 36 -2.78 6.37 -15.73
N LEU A 37 -3.22 6.92 -14.60
CA LEU A 37 -2.38 7.68 -13.70
C LEU A 37 -1.39 6.77 -12.96
N ARG A 38 -1.83 5.58 -12.51
CA ARG A 38 -0.94 4.56 -11.92
C ARG A 38 0.20 4.19 -12.86
N ALA A 39 -0.12 3.92 -14.13
CA ALA A 39 0.87 3.63 -15.16
C ALA A 39 1.81 4.82 -15.39
N THR A 40 1.28 6.05 -15.41
CA THR A 40 2.07 7.27 -15.62
C THR A 40 3.06 7.50 -14.48
N ILE A 41 2.62 7.37 -13.22
CA ILE A 41 3.48 7.50 -12.03
C ILE A 41 4.61 6.48 -12.09
N PHE A 42 4.28 5.20 -12.29
CA PHE A 42 5.28 4.14 -12.36
C PHE A 42 6.29 4.39 -13.47
N ASN A 43 5.82 4.73 -14.68
CA ASN A 43 6.69 4.96 -15.83
C ASN A 43 7.63 6.14 -15.61
N ARG A 44 7.16 7.25 -15.03
CA ARG A 44 8.01 8.40 -14.70
C ARG A 44 9.09 8.02 -13.69
N CYS A 45 8.74 7.31 -12.62
CA CYS A 45 9.73 6.81 -11.65
C CYS A 45 10.71 5.83 -12.30
N TRP A 46 10.24 4.94 -13.17
CA TRP A 46 11.08 3.99 -13.89
C TRP A 46 12.16 4.68 -14.72
N THR A 47 11.79 5.74 -15.46
CA THR A 47 12.75 6.49 -16.31
C THR A 47 13.82 7.24 -15.54
N LEU A 48 13.66 7.45 -14.22
CA LEU A 48 14.70 8.07 -13.39
C LEU A 48 15.87 7.13 -13.11
N ILE A 49 15.68 5.81 -13.25
CA ILE A 49 16.65 4.79 -12.86
C ILE A 49 16.93 3.75 -13.95
N HIS A 50 16.20 3.78 -15.06
CA HIS A 50 16.41 2.88 -16.20
C HIS A 50 16.36 3.65 -17.51
N GLU A 51 17.22 3.26 -18.45
CA GLU A 51 17.22 3.76 -19.83
C GLU A 51 16.22 3.01 -20.72
N SER A 52 15.83 1.79 -20.34
CA SER A 52 14.87 0.97 -21.07
C SER A 52 13.42 1.33 -20.72
N PRO A 53 12.44 1.00 -21.58
CA PRO A 53 11.03 1.13 -21.21
C PRO A 53 10.69 0.20 -20.03
N PRO A 54 9.64 0.54 -19.25
CA PRO A 54 9.17 -0.29 -18.16
C PRO A 54 8.60 -1.63 -18.69
N PRO A 55 8.66 -2.71 -17.90
CA PRO A 55 8.12 -4.00 -18.29
C PRO A 55 6.64 -3.93 -18.68
N GLY A 56 6.27 -4.73 -19.69
CA GLY A 56 4.89 -4.82 -20.15
C GLY A 56 3.97 -5.55 -19.16
N ARG A 57 4.54 -6.52 -18.44
CA ARG A 57 3.82 -7.31 -17.43
C ARG A 57 3.83 -6.60 -16.07
N PRO A 58 2.68 -6.37 -15.43
CA PRO A 58 2.60 -5.71 -14.12
C PRO A 58 3.45 -6.40 -13.04
N GLU A 59 3.59 -7.72 -13.09
CA GLU A 59 4.31 -8.52 -12.09
C GLU A 59 5.82 -8.29 -12.15
N GLU A 60 6.33 -7.84 -13.30
CA GLU A 60 7.75 -7.53 -13.53
C GLU A 60 8.07 -6.06 -13.19
N ARG A 61 7.05 -5.23 -12.93
CA ARG A 61 7.19 -3.79 -12.62
C ARG A 61 7.63 -3.58 -11.17
N VAL A 62 8.92 -3.79 -10.93
CA VAL A 62 9.55 -3.61 -9.62
C VAL A 62 10.62 -2.52 -9.70
N LEU A 63 10.60 -1.57 -8.77
CA LEU A 63 11.66 -0.57 -8.62
C LEU A 63 12.71 -1.10 -7.65
N ASP A 64 13.92 -1.41 -8.14
CA ASP A 64 15.07 -1.69 -7.28
C ASP A 64 15.77 -0.39 -6.91
N LEU A 65 15.51 0.11 -5.70
CA LEU A 65 16.07 1.37 -5.20
C LEU A 65 17.37 1.20 -4.41
N ARG A 66 17.83 -0.03 -4.17
CA ARG A 66 19.05 -0.32 -3.39
C ARG A 66 20.33 0.35 -3.94
N PRO A 67 20.57 0.43 -5.26
CA PRO A 67 21.79 1.03 -5.78
C PRO A 67 21.71 2.56 -5.89
N TRP A 68 20.58 3.18 -5.55
CA TRP A 68 20.32 4.60 -5.81
C TRP A 68 20.47 5.47 -4.57
N THR A 69 20.73 6.76 -4.80
CA THR A 69 20.99 7.73 -3.74
C THR A 69 19.71 8.29 -3.15
N GLU A 70 19.81 8.93 -1.98
CA GLU A 70 18.70 9.67 -1.37
C GLU A 70 18.13 10.73 -2.32
N LEU A 71 18.99 11.42 -3.09
CA LEU A 71 18.57 12.41 -4.09
C LEU A 71 17.67 11.80 -5.17
N THR A 72 17.98 10.59 -5.64
CA THR A 72 17.13 9.88 -6.61
C THR A 72 15.78 9.54 -6.00
N VAL A 73 15.75 9.11 -4.74
CA VAL A 73 14.51 8.81 -4.01
C VAL A 73 13.68 10.09 -3.81
N GLU A 74 14.29 11.21 -3.44
CA GLU A 74 13.62 12.51 -3.32
C GLU A 74 13.01 12.96 -4.66
N ALA A 75 13.74 12.80 -5.77
CA ALA A 75 13.20 13.08 -7.11
C ALA A 75 11.98 12.21 -7.45
N MET A 76 11.97 10.94 -7.02
CA MET A 76 10.81 10.07 -7.17
C MET A 76 9.63 10.52 -6.29
N VAL A 77 9.89 10.94 -5.03
CA VAL A 77 8.85 11.48 -4.14
C VAL A 77 8.17 12.67 -4.79
N GLU A 78 8.96 13.62 -5.34
CA GLU A 78 8.41 14.80 -6.00
C GLU A 78 7.63 14.43 -7.26
N THR A 79 8.17 13.51 -8.07
CA THR A 79 7.49 12.99 -9.27
C THR A 79 6.12 12.40 -8.95
N ILE A 80 6.03 11.63 -7.87
CA ILE A 80 4.77 11.04 -7.38
C ILE A 80 3.82 12.14 -6.93
N ARG A 81 4.28 13.08 -6.10
CA ARG A 81 3.45 14.16 -5.55
C ARG A 81 2.88 15.04 -6.66
N VAL A 82 3.71 15.47 -7.60
CA VAL A 82 3.27 16.27 -8.75
C VAL A 82 2.18 15.53 -9.53
N ALA A 83 2.40 14.27 -9.89
CA ALA A 83 1.41 13.50 -10.65
C ALA A 83 0.07 13.33 -9.91
N LEU A 84 0.11 13.12 -8.60
CA LEU A 84 -1.11 13.00 -7.78
C LEU A 84 -1.81 14.34 -7.59
N MET A 85 -1.06 15.43 -7.35
CA MET A 85 -1.61 16.78 -7.22
C MET A 85 -2.24 17.28 -8.53
N GLU A 86 -1.62 17.02 -9.67
CA GLU A 86 -2.18 17.31 -11.00
C GLU A 86 -3.54 16.64 -11.22
N ALA A 87 -3.74 15.46 -10.61
CA ALA A 87 -4.99 14.73 -10.62
C ALA A 87 -5.96 15.13 -9.49
N GLY A 88 -5.61 16.12 -8.65
CA GLY A 88 -6.40 16.57 -7.51
C GLY A 88 -6.41 15.61 -6.32
N ILE A 89 -5.46 14.68 -6.25
CA ILE A 89 -5.37 13.65 -5.20
C ILE A 89 -4.36 14.10 -4.14
N GLN A 90 -4.85 14.46 -2.96
CA GLN A 90 -4.01 14.80 -1.78
C GLN A 90 -3.99 13.67 -0.75
N ILE A 91 -5.06 12.89 -0.69
CA ILE A 91 -5.18 11.73 0.19
C ILE A 91 -5.36 10.51 -0.71
N LEU A 92 -4.39 9.59 -0.66
CA LEU A 92 -4.57 8.26 -1.25
C LEU A 92 -5.54 7.49 -0.38
N ALA A 93 -6.50 6.83 -1.01
CA ALA A 93 -7.47 5.96 -0.35
C ALA A 93 -7.55 4.64 -1.11
N TRP A 94 -7.42 3.55 -0.39
CA TRP A 94 -7.55 2.21 -0.95
C TRP A 94 -8.24 1.27 0.04
N GLU A 95 -8.85 0.24 -0.52
CA GLU A 95 -9.36 -0.89 0.23
C GLU A 95 -8.55 -2.13 -0.11
N HIS A 96 -8.01 -2.76 0.93
CA HIS A 96 -7.46 -4.09 0.82
C HIS A 96 -8.02 -4.89 1.99
N ALA A 97 -8.97 -5.79 1.69
CA ALA A 97 -9.36 -6.79 2.68
C ALA A 97 -8.11 -7.62 3.01
N PRO A 98 -7.87 -7.93 4.30
CA PRO A 98 -6.83 -8.89 4.66
C PRO A 98 -7.01 -10.15 3.82
N SER A 99 -5.97 -10.55 3.09
CA SER A 99 -6.01 -11.80 2.34
C SER A 99 -5.78 -12.98 3.30
N GLU A 100 -6.49 -14.07 3.05
CA GLU A 100 -6.20 -15.34 3.73
C GLU A 100 -4.74 -15.75 3.45
N PRO A 101 -4.02 -16.31 4.43
CA PRO A 101 -2.66 -16.78 4.23
C PRO A 101 -2.62 -17.81 3.09
N THR A 102 -1.97 -17.46 1.99
CA THR A 102 -1.82 -18.35 0.82
C THR A 102 -0.69 -19.37 1.00
N HIS A 103 0.18 -19.17 1.99
CA HIS A 103 1.32 -20.03 2.28
C HIS A 103 1.23 -20.62 3.68
N THR A 104 1.42 -21.94 3.78
CA THR A 104 1.61 -22.61 5.06
C THR A 104 2.93 -22.17 5.67
N SER A 105 2.92 -21.75 6.94
CA SER A 105 4.13 -21.40 7.68
C SER A 105 5.10 -22.57 7.73
N THR A 106 6.40 -22.27 7.64
CA THR A 106 7.44 -23.29 7.76
C THR A 106 7.43 -23.91 9.17
N PRO A 107 7.88 -25.17 9.35
CA PRO A 107 7.97 -25.79 10.66
C PRO A 107 8.80 -24.97 11.67
N ALA A 108 9.86 -24.30 11.20
CA ALA A 108 10.71 -23.43 12.02
C ALA A 108 10.01 -22.13 12.45
N ALA A 109 9.01 -21.65 11.69
CA ALA A 109 8.24 -20.46 12.04
C ALA A 109 7.15 -20.73 13.08
N LYS A 110 6.65 -21.97 13.19
CA LYS A 110 5.59 -22.34 14.14
C LYS A 110 5.86 -21.93 15.60
N PRO A 111 7.01 -22.24 16.21
CA PRO A 111 7.26 -21.84 17.60
C PRO A 111 7.34 -20.30 17.77
N LEU A 112 7.74 -19.57 16.74
CA LEU A 112 7.76 -18.10 16.76
C LEU A 112 6.34 -17.54 16.70
N ILE A 113 5.48 -18.10 15.86
CA ILE A 113 4.07 -17.72 15.75
C ILE A 113 3.34 -17.96 17.07
N GLU A 114 3.53 -19.14 17.68
CA GLU A 114 2.95 -19.47 18.99
C GLU A 114 3.40 -18.49 20.08
N ARG A 115 4.69 -18.12 20.08
CA ARG A 115 5.23 -17.14 21.03
C ARG A 115 4.64 -15.74 20.81
N ILE A 116 4.50 -15.29 19.57
CA ILE A 116 3.88 -13.99 19.25
C ILE A 116 2.42 -13.98 19.70
N ALA A 117 1.67 -15.06 19.47
CA ALA A 117 0.27 -15.18 19.89
C ALA A 117 0.09 -15.08 21.42
N GLN A 118 1.06 -15.55 22.21
CA GLN A 118 1.05 -15.41 23.67
C GLN A 118 1.37 -13.98 24.13
N LEU A 119 2.24 -13.26 23.41
CA LEU A 119 2.63 -11.89 23.74
C LEU A 119 1.54 -10.87 23.37
N TYR A 120 0.81 -11.15 22.30
CA TYR A 120 -0.27 -10.33 21.78
C TYR A 120 -1.52 -11.18 21.58
N PRO A 121 -2.18 -11.61 22.67
CA PRO A 121 -3.42 -12.35 22.57
C PRO A 121 -4.43 -11.50 21.78
N GLN A 122 -4.92 -12.05 20.68
CA GLN A 122 -5.92 -11.38 19.86
C GLN A 122 -7.13 -11.08 20.74
N ARG A 123 -7.49 -9.79 20.87
CA ARG A 123 -8.73 -9.40 21.53
C ARG A 123 -9.86 -10.09 20.75
N PRO A 124 -10.81 -10.78 21.40
CA PRO A 124 -11.94 -11.33 20.68
C PRO A 124 -12.57 -10.18 19.87
N GLU A 125 -12.63 -10.37 18.56
CA GLU A 125 -13.37 -9.51 17.64
C GLU A 125 -14.74 -9.30 18.28
N GLY A 126 -14.98 -8.10 18.79
CA GLY A 126 -16.25 -7.76 19.39
C GLY A 126 -17.28 -7.84 18.29
N THR A 127 -18.10 -8.89 18.32
CA THR A 127 -19.38 -8.92 17.64
C THR A 127 -20.09 -7.61 18.00
N ASP A 128 -20.10 -6.65 17.08
CA ASP A 128 -21.02 -5.52 17.16
C ASP A 128 -22.41 -6.03 16.81
N SER A 129 -22.95 -6.85 17.72
CA SER A 129 -24.37 -7.08 17.87
C SER A 129 -24.82 -6.19 19.02
N GLY A 130 -24.84 -4.88 18.77
CA GLY A 130 -25.62 -3.94 19.57
C GLY A 130 -27.10 -4.39 19.57
N PRO A 131 -27.80 -4.33 20.71
CA PRO A 131 -29.12 -4.92 20.85
C PRO A 131 -30.15 -4.20 19.97
N VAL A 132 -30.90 -5.02 19.23
CA VAL A 132 -32.16 -4.70 18.57
C VAL A 132 -33.08 -3.92 19.52
N ALA A 133 -33.63 -2.83 19.00
CA ALA A 133 -34.56 -1.93 19.66
C ALA A 133 -35.66 -2.66 20.44
N ASP A 134 -35.87 -2.25 21.69
CA ASP A 134 -37.05 -2.60 22.48
C ASP A 134 -38.18 -1.60 22.14
N PRO A 135 -39.39 -2.05 21.77
CA PRO A 135 -40.49 -1.14 21.47
C PRO A 135 -41.16 -0.65 22.76
N LEU A 136 -41.39 0.67 22.86
CA LEU A 136 -42.17 1.31 23.91
C LEU A 136 -43.58 0.70 24.05
N PRO A 137 -44.09 0.40 25.26
CA PRO A 137 -45.50 0.16 25.47
C PRO A 137 -46.28 1.48 25.67
N ARG A 138 -47.55 1.42 25.30
CA ARG A 138 -48.54 2.50 25.22
C ARG A 138 -48.83 3.22 26.53
#